data_AF-A0A9X3HWV8-F1
#
_entry.id   AF-A0A9X3HWV8-F1
#
_cell.length_a   1.000
_cell.length_b   1.000
_cell.length_c   1.000
_cell.angle_alpha   90.00
_cell.angle_beta   90.00
_cell.angle_gamma   90.00
#
_symmetry.space_group_name_H-M   'P 1'
#
loop_
_entity.id
_entity.type
_entity.pdbx_description
1 polymer ?
#
loop_
_entity_poly.entity_id
_entity_poly.type
_entity_poly.pdbx_seq_one_letter_code
_entity_poly.pdbx_strand_id
1 'polypeptide(L)'
;MGARAYSVYCNYESDVNGDFDVLMGSNEISSSNVELSSVSVLSGSYLKFESEGEFPAAVIAAWQSIWSYFASSNCEHERAYTTDFEHFESASKVSVYIALR
;
A
#
# COMPACT_ATOMS: atom_id res chain seq x y z
N MET A 1 16.91 12.90 -4.48
CA MET A 1 15.84 12.51 -3.54
C MET A 1 16.35 11.27 -2.80
N GLY A 2 15.94 11.03 -1.55
CA GLY A 2 16.43 9.86 -0.79
C GLY A 2 15.64 8.60 -1.07
N ALA A 3 16.18 7.44 -0.71
CA ALA A 3 15.49 6.16 -0.74
C ALA A 3 14.24 6.19 0.16
N ARG A 4 13.11 5.76 -0.39
CA ARG A 4 11.83 5.64 0.30
C ARG A 4 11.41 4.18 0.33
N ALA A 5 10.88 3.73 1.46
CA ALA A 5 10.45 2.34 1.62
C ALA A 5 8.97 2.19 1.31
N TYR A 6 8.63 1.08 0.66
CA TYR A 6 7.27 0.75 0.24
C TYR A 6 6.95 -0.72 0.46
N SER A 7 5.68 -1.00 0.73
CA SER A 7 5.07 -2.33 0.51
C SER A 7 4.04 -2.16 -0.60
N VAL A 8 4.10 -2.95 -1.65
CA VAL A 8 3.16 -2.88 -2.78
C VAL A 8 2.37 -4.17 -2.83
N TYR A 9 1.05 -4.04 -2.80
CA TYR A 9 0.10 -5.13 -2.97
C TYR A 9 -0.37 -5.13 -4.43
N CYS A 10 -0.19 -6.25 -5.11
CA CYS A 10 -0.42 -6.35 -6.55
C CYS A 10 -0.82 -7.75 -6.97
N ASN A 11 -1.10 -7.94 -8.27
CA ASN A 11 -1.48 -9.23 -8.84
C ASN A 11 -2.67 -9.88 -8.10
N TYR A 12 -3.66 -9.06 -7.71
CA TYR A 12 -4.89 -9.56 -7.11
C TYR A 12 -5.59 -10.53 -8.06
N GLU A 13 -5.94 -11.71 -7.54
CA GLU A 13 -6.74 -12.68 -8.27
C GLU A 13 -8.14 -12.14 -8.56
N SER A 14 -8.73 -11.44 -7.58
CA SER A 14 -10.11 -10.95 -7.66
C SER A 14 -10.34 -9.70 -6.80
N ASP A 15 -10.45 -9.87 -5.49
CA ASP A 15 -10.79 -8.83 -4.53
C ASP A 15 -10.05 -9.02 -3.19
N VAL A 16 -10.62 -8.52 -2.09
CA VAL A 16 -10.08 -8.69 -0.72
C VAL A 16 -9.93 -10.16 -0.31
N ASN A 17 -10.75 -11.06 -0.85
CA ASN A 17 -10.77 -12.48 -0.50
C ASN A 17 -9.89 -13.35 -1.41
N GLY A 18 -9.41 -12.78 -2.53
CA GLY A 18 -8.53 -13.49 -3.46
C GLY A 18 -7.07 -13.41 -3.04
N ASP A 19 -6.25 -14.27 -3.65
CA ASP A 19 -4.80 -14.20 -3.46
C ASP A 19 -4.23 -12.89 -4.05
N PHE A 20 -3.15 -12.40 -3.46
CA PHE A 20 -2.40 -11.25 -3.94
C PHE A 20 -0.93 -11.35 -3.53
N ASP A 21 -0.07 -10.71 -4.31
CA ASP A 21 1.36 -10.61 -4.03
C ASP A 21 1.67 -9.38 -3.20
N VAL A 22 2.68 -9.48 -2.33
CA VAL A 22 3.25 -8.33 -1.60
C VAL A 22 4.74 -8.22 -1.93
N LEU A 23 5.13 -7.08 -2.49
CA LEU A 23 6.54 -6.73 -2.72
C LEU A 23 6.95 -5.59 -1.80
N MET A 24 7.91 -5.85 -0.92
CA MET A 24 8.51 -4.85 -0.04
C MET A 24 9.86 -4.40 -0.59
N GLY A 25 10.09 -3.10 -0.71
CA GLY A 25 11.29 -2.57 -1.36
C GLY A 25 11.44 -1.06 -1.27
N SER A 26 12.30 -0.52 -2.12
CA SER A 26 12.55 0.92 -2.22
C SER A 26 12.50 1.41 -3.66
N ASN A 27 12.15 2.68 -3.86
CA ASN A 27 12.24 3.34 -5.16
C ASN A 27 13.69 3.58 -5.63
N GLU A 28 14.66 3.51 -4.73
CA GLU A 28 16.08 3.56 -5.07
C GLU A 28 16.76 2.25 -4.68
N ILE A 29 17.23 1.55 -5.69
CA ILE A 29 17.94 0.29 -5.54
C ILE A 29 19.40 0.58 -5.90
N SER A 30 20.21 0.97 -4.92
CA SER A 30 21.65 1.11 -5.14
C SER A 30 22.27 -0.28 -5.25
N SER A 31 22.85 -0.60 -6.42
CA SER A 31 23.73 -1.74 -6.71
C SER A 31 23.56 -2.94 -5.78
N SER A 32 22.39 -3.58 -5.86
CA SER A 32 22.15 -4.86 -5.19
C SER A 32 23.02 -5.94 -5.81
N ASN A 33 23.69 -6.74 -4.98
CA ASN A 33 24.45 -7.92 -5.43
C ASN A 33 23.55 -9.15 -5.67
N VAL A 34 22.24 -8.99 -5.49
CA VAL A 34 21.22 -10.02 -5.74
C VAL A 34 20.22 -9.53 -6.78
N GLU A 35 19.69 -10.48 -7.55
CA GLU A 35 18.58 -10.22 -8.46
C GLU A 35 17.35 -9.78 -7.66
N LEU A 36 16.75 -8.67 -8.06
CA LEU A 36 15.60 -8.08 -7.39
C LEU A 36 14.40 -8.10 -8.31
N SER A 37 13.25 -8.44 -7.74
CA SER A 37 11.96 -8.25 -8.39
C SER A 37 11.58 -6.78 -8.39
N SER A 38 10.84 -6.36 -9.41
CA SER A 38 10.29 -5.00 -9.51
C SER A 38 8.80 -5.05 -9.77
N VAL A 39 8.07 -4.11 -9.19
CA VAL A 39 6.65 -3.87 -9.48
C VAL A 39 6.46 -2.41 -9.88
N SER A 40 5.62 -2.18 -10.89
CA SER A 40 5.22 -0.83 -11.28
C SER A 40 3.90 -0.48 -10.60
N VAL A 41 3.90 0.59 -9.79
CA VAL A 41 2.65 1.16 -9.26
C VAL A 41 1.93 1.84 -10.42
N LEU A 42 0.70 1.43 -10.69
CA LEU A 42 -0.08 1.95 -11.81
C LEU A 42 -0.55 3.37 -11.51
N SER A 43 -0.53 4.24 -12.52
CA SER A 43 -1.10 5.58 -12.40
C SER A 43 -2.61 5.52 -12.30
N GLY A 44 -3.22 6.34 -11.45
CA GLY A 44 -4.66 6.37 -11.26
C GLY A 44 -5.07 7.22 -10.06
N SER A 45 -6.35 7.15 -9.73
CA SER A 45 -6.91 7.76 -8.53
C SER A 45 -6.64 6.87 -7.32
N TYR A 46 -6.24 7.49 -6.21
CA TYR A 46 -5.92 6.80 -4.97
C TYR A 46 -6.61 7.48 -3.80
N LEU A 47 -7.18 6.68 -2.90
CA LEU A 47 -7.59 7.14 -1.58
C LEU A 47 -6.44 6.92 -0.60
N LYS A 48 -6.00 8.00 0.05
CA LYS A 48 -4.88 7.99 1.00
C LYS A 48 -5.41 7.88 2.43
N PHE A 49 -4.86 6.93 3.19
CA PHE A 49 -5.05 6.79 4.63
C PHE A 49 -3.72 6.96 5.34
N GLU A 50 -3.70 7.72 6.42
CA GLU A 50 -2.46 8.01 7.17
C GLU A 50 -2.61 7.54 8.61
N SER A 51 -1.51 7.01 9.16
CA SER A 51 -1.41 6.71 10.59
C SER A 51 -0.01 7.04 11.09
N GLU A 52 0.07 7.46 12.35
CA GLU A 52 1.31 7.78 13.03
C GLU A 52 1.36 7.10 14.40
N GLY A 53 2.49 6.50 14.73
CA GLY A 53 2.72 5.76 15.97
C GLY A 53 3.88 4.77 15.84
N GLU A 54 4.02 3.87 16.82
CA GLU A 54 5.02 2.81 16.74
C GLU A 54 4.65 1.78 15.66
N PHE A 55 5.64 1.30 14.91
CA PHE A 55 5.45 0.16 14.03
C PHE A 55 5.55 -1.16 14.81
N PRO A 56 4.68 -2.15 14.52
CA PRO A 56 3.72 -2.19 13.41
C PRO A 56 2.32 -1.63 13.73
N ALA A 57 2.08 -1.08 14.92
CA ALA A 57 0.75 -0.64 15.35
C ALA A 57 0.13 0.44 14.43
N ALA A 58 0.94 1.39 13.94
CA ALA A 58 0.45 2.41 12.98
C ALA A 58 -0.01 1.80 11.64
N VAL A 59 0.69 0.77 11.14
CA VAL A 59 0.29 0.05 9.91
C VAL A 59 -1.04 -0.67 10.13
N ILE A 60 -1.17 -1.37 11.26
CA ILE A 60 -2.42 -2.07 11.63
C ILE A 60 -3.58 -1.08 11.74
N ALA A 61 -3.37 0.07 12.38
CA ALA A 61 -4.39 1.11 12.54
C ALA A 61 -4.82 1.71 11.20
N ALA A 62 -3.88 1.92 10.27
CA ALA A 62 -4.20 2.38 8.92
C ALA A 62 -5.09 1.37 8.18
N TRP A 63 -4.73 0.08 8.20
CA TRP A 63 -5.54 -0.97 7.57
C TRP A 63 -6.92 -1.14 8.23
N GLN A 64 -7.02 -1.08 9.56
CA GLN A 64 -8.32 -1.10 10.25
C GLN A 64 -9.23 0.06 9.79
N SER A 65 -8.65 1.24 9.57
CA SER A 65 -9.37 2.41 9.06
C SER A 65 -9.84 2.20 7.61
N ILE A 66 -8.98 1.62 6.76
CA ILE A 66 -9.33 1.24 5.38
C ILE A 66 -10.50 0.25 5.37
N TRP A 67 -10.40 -0.84 6.16
CA TRP A 67 -11.46 -1.84 6.23
C TRP A 67 -12.78 -1.24 6.72
N SER A 68 -12.73 -0.42 7.76
CA SER A 68 -13.93 0.25 8.29
C SER A 68 -14.55 1.20 7.28
N TYR A 69 -13.72 1.90 6.49
CA TYR A 69 -14.17 2.80 5.44
C TYR A 69 -14.92 2.07 4.33
N PHE A 70 -14.30 1.04 3.73
CA PHE A 70 -14.90 0.30 2.61
C PHE A 70 -16.05 -0.63 3.04
N ALA A 71 -16.13 -1.02 4.32
CA ALA A 71 -17.27 -1.77 4.85
C ALA A 71 -18.50 -0.90 5.15
N SER A 72 -18.38 0.43 5.10
CA SER A 72 -19.49 1.35 5.33
C SER A 72 -20.56 1.23 4.24
N SER A 73 -21.84 1.17 4.65
CA SER A 73 -22.97 1.13 3.71
C SER A 73 -23.09 2.39 2.84
N ASN A 74 -22.42 3.48 3.22
CA ASN A 74 -22.41 4.75 2.49
C ASN A 74 -21.05 5.01 1.81
N CYS A 75 -20.24 3.97 1.59
CA CYS A 75 -18.96 4.13 0.90
C CYS A 75 -19.19 4.54 -0.56
N GLU A 76 -18.68 5.71 -0.94
CA GLU A 76 -18.82 6.26 -2.30
C GLU A 76 -17.73 5.78 -3.26
N HIS A 77 -16.70 5.09 -2.73
CA HIS A 77 -15.55 4.64 -3.50
C HIS A 77 -15.53 3.11 -3.64
N GLU A 78 -15.08 2.64 -4.80
CA GLU A 78 -14.82 1.24 -5.07
C GLU A 78 -13.32 1.01 -5.30
N ARG A 79 -12.76 -0.02 -4.68
CA ARG A 79 -11.35 -0.39 -4.84
C ARG A 79 -11.11 -0.95 -6.25
N ALA A 80 -9.99 -0.57 -6.85
CA ALA A 80 -9.58 -1.06 -8.17
C ALA A 80 -8.92 -2.44 -8.11
N TYR A 81 -8.30 -2.80 -6.98
CA TYR A 81 -7.51 -4.04 -6.84
C TYR A 81 -6.43 -4.18 -7.93
N THR A 82 -5.81 -3.06 -8.30
CA THR A 82 -4.70 -3.00 -9.27
C THR A 82 -3.35 -3.02 -8.55
N THR A 83 -2.97 -1.89 -7.97
CA THR A 83 -1.78 -1.75 -7.13
C THR A 83 -2.08 -0.84 -5.96
N ASP A 84 -2.16 -1.40 -4.77
CA ASP A 84 -2.24 -0.65 -3.50
C ASP A 84 -0.84 -0.59 -2.89
N PHE A 85 -0.51 0.44 -2.12
CA PHE A 85 0.81 0.52 -1.51
C PHE A 85 0.88 1.28 -0.20
N GLU A 86 1.76 0.82 0.68
CA GLU A 86 2.22 1.51 1.86
C GLU A 86 3.47 2.32 1.51
N HIS A 87 3.53 3.56 1.99
CA HIS A 87 4.71 4.41 1.96
C HIS A 87 5.10 4.75 3.40
N PHE A 88 6.28 4.27 3.81
CA PHE A 88 6.84 4.55 5.14
C PHE A 88 7.51 5.93 5.10
N GLU A 89 6.75 6.97 5.41
CA GLU A 89 7.20 8.38 5.34
C GLU A 89 8.28 8.68 6.39
N SER A 90 8.26 7.98 7.53
CA SER A 90 9.25 8.09 8.59
C SER A 90 9.30 6.81 9.43
N ALA A 91 10.08 6.81 10.52
CA ALA A 91 10.11 5.70 11.48
C ALA A 91 8.80 5.50 12.27
N SER A 92 7.87 6.45 12.19
CA SER A 92 6.60 6.42 12.93
C SER A 92 5.37 6.71 12.07
N LYS A 93 5.52 7.12 10.81
CA LYS A 93 4.41 7.53 9.95
C LYS A 93 4.31 6.68 8.70
N VAL A 94 3.12 6.15 8.44
CA VAL A 94 2.79 5.39 7.23
C VAL A 94 1.59 6.01 6.51
N SER A 95 1.70 6.04 5.19
CA SER A 95 0.60 6.39 4.30
C SER A 95 0.25 5.19 3.44
N VAL A 96 -0.99 4.74 3.49
CA VAL A 96 -1.50 3.65 2.66
C VAL A 96 -2.37 4.23 1.56
N TYR A 97 -2.07 3.88 0.33
CA TYR A 97 -2.76 4.35 -0.87
C TYR A 97 -3.54 3.19 -1.48
N ILE A 98 -4.85 3.34 -1.53
CA ILE A 98 -5.77 2.34 -2.10
C ILE A 98 -6.24 2.84 -3.47
N ALA A 99 -5.96 2.07 -4.51
CA ALA A 99 -6.36 2.39 -5.88
C ALA A 99 -7.88 2.35 -6.01
N LEU A 100 -8.44 3.34 -6.73
CA LEU A 100 -9.87 3.49 -6.97
C LEU A 100 -10.23 3.22 -8.43
N ARG A 101 -11.45 2.73 -8.67
CA ARG A 101 -12.02 2.57 -10.02
C ARG A 101 -12.44 3.90 -10.65
#